data_AF-A0A1Q8AL21-F1
#
_entry.id   AF-A0A1Q8AL21-F1
#
_cell.length_a   1.000
_cell.length_b   1.000
_cell.length_c   1.000
_cell.angle_alpha   90.00
_cell.angle_beta   90.00
_cell.angle_gamma   90.00
#
_symmetry.space_group_name_H-M   'P 1'
#
loop_
_entity.id
_entity.type
_entity.pdbx_description
1 polymer ?
#
loop_
_entity_poly.entity_id
_entity_poly.type
_entity_poly.pdbx_seq_one_letter_code
_entity_poly.pdbx_strand_id
1 'polypeptide(L)'
;MIDPKGFIGDPAFDVGYLVSRPMPSARDALPLSEAIERRLAFLPDATCLDAQRVASFAYVAAALSVAWAREDHDPAVDEFLESMRVLERRLSLGS
;
A
#
# COMPACT_ATOMS: atom_id res chain seq x y z
N MET A 1 11.22 -9.43 -5.19
CA MET A 1 10.16 -9.61 -6.20
C MET A 1 10.45 -10.90 -6.95
N ILE A 2 9.48 -11.81 -7.05
CA ILE A 2 9.71 -13.14 -7.68
C ILE A 2 8.89 -13.37 -8.97
N ASP A 3 7.98 -12.46 -9.31
CA ASP A 3 7.10 -12.54 -10.50
C ASP A 3 6.94 -11.15 -11.16
N PRO A 4 7.92 -10.69 -11.96
CA PRO A 4 7.81 -9.42 -12.68
C PRO A 4 6.79 -9.53 -13.81
N LYS A 5 5.75 -8.68 -13.78
CA LYS A 5 4.73 -8.61 -14.84
C LYS A 5 5.06 -7.67 -15.99
N GLY A 6 6.16 -6.90 -15.90
CA GLY A 6 6.68 -6.08 -17.00
C GLY A 6 5.78 -4.90 -17.41
N PHE A 7 4.97 -4.38 -16.49
CA PHE A 7 4.10 -3.23 -16.78
C PHE A 7 4.91 -1.95 -17.02
N ILE A 8 4.45 -1.14 -17.97
CA ILE A 8 4.94 0.23 -18.17
C ILE A 8 3.99 1.17 -17.42
N GLY A 9 4.52 1.91 -16.46
CA GLY A 9 3.73 2.80 -15.60
C GLY A 9 4.60 3.66 -14.70
N ASP A 10 3.97 4.29 -13.71
CA ASP A 10 4.68 5.08 -12.70
C ASP A 10 5.38 4.16 -11.68
N PRO A 11 6.70 4.27 -11.45
CA PRO A 11 7.41 3.42 -10.51
C PRO A 11 6.91 3.56 -9.06
N ALA A 12 6.30 4.70 -8.70
CA ALA A 12 5.70 4.87 -7.39
C ALA A 12 4.45 4.01 -7.18
N PHE A 13 3.83 3.50 -8.25
CA PHE A 13 2.74 2.52 -8.14
C PHE A 13 3.22 1.21 -7.54
N ASP A 14 4.33 0.65 -8.01
CA ASP A 14 4.85 -0.63 -7.49
C ASP A 14 5.28 -0.51 -6.02
N VAL A 15 5.91 0.61 -5.66
CA VAL A 15 6.27 0.89 -4.27
C VAL A 15 5.02 1.12 -3.42
N GLY A 16 4.06 1.89 -3.91
CA GLY A 16 2.77 2.10 -3.24
C GLY A 16 2.00 0.79 -3.05
N TYR A 17 2.05 -0.10 -4.04
CA TYR A 17 1.45 -1.44 -3.97
C TYR A 17 2.07 -2.27 -2.85
N LEU A 18 3.37 -2.16 -2.57
CA LEU A 18 4.00 -2.81 -1.43
C LEU A 18 3.62 -2.13 -0.10
N VAL A 19 3.59 -0.80 -0.07
CA VAL A 19 3.21 -0.01 1.12
C VAL A 19 1.84 -0.42 1.64
N SER A 20 0.86 -0.58 0.76
CA SER A 20 -0.54 -0.83 1.14
C SER A 20 -0.84 -2.25 1.63
N ARG A 21 0.13 -3.18 1.60
CA ARG A 21 -0.14 -4.60 1.86
C ARG A 21 -0.23 -4.92 3.34
N PRO A 22 -1.23 -5.71 3.76
CA PRO A 22 -1.19 -6.38 5.05
C PRO A 22 0.07 -7.23 5.18
N MET A 23 0.62 -7.31 6.39
CA MET A 23 1.68 -8.26 6.70
C MET A 23 1.04 -9.66 6.81
N PRO A 24 1.65 -10.71 6.24
CA PRO A 24 1.21 -12.07 6.49
C PRO A 24 1.18 -12.35 7.99
N SER A 25 0.19 -13.10 8.47
CA SER A 25 0.10 -13.45 9.88
C SER A 25 1.35 -14.22 10.32
N ALA A 26 2.14 -13.58 11.18
CA ALA A 26 3.39 -14.11 11.71
C ALA A 26 3.60 -13.54 13.13
N ARG A 27 4.52 -14.15 13.90
CA ARG A 27 4.83 -13.73 15.27
C ARG A 27 5.18 -12.23 15.37
N ASP A 28 5.85 -11.71 14.34
CA ASP A 28 6.35 -10.33 14.30
C ASP A 28 5.53 -9.43 13.37
N ALA A 29 4.29 -9.81 13.07
CA ALA A 29 3.39 -8.99 12.25
C ALA A 29 3.06 -7.69 12.99
N LEU A 30 3.40 -6.56 12.37
CA LEU A 30 3.01 -5.25 12.86
C LEU A 30 1.53 -5.00 12.58
N PRO A 31 0.84 -4.19 13.42
CA PRO A 31 -0.42 -3.59 13.03
C PRO A 31 -0.31 -2.90 11.67
N LEU A 32 -1.36 -2.97 10.86
CA LEU A 32 -1.34 -2.49 9.47
C LEU A 32 -0.93 -1.02 9.36
N SER A 33 -1.43 -0.18 10.27
CA SER A 33 -1.05 1.23 10.35
C SER A 33 0.45 1.44 10.56
N GLU A 34 1.04 0.71 11.51
CA GLU A 34 2.47 0.77 11.81
C GLU A 34 3.32 0.24 10.64
N ALA A 35 2.85 -0.83 9.98
CA ALA A 35 3.51 -1.37 8.79
C ALA A 35 3.53 -0.35 7.65
N ILE A 36 2.39 0.31 7.38
CA ILE A 36 2.26 1.36 6.36
C ILE A 36 3.20 2.53 6.68
N GLU A 37 3.16 3.06 7.91
CA GLU A 37 4.01 4.20 8.30
C GLU A 37 5.50 3.86 8.21
N ARG A 38 5.90 2.66 8.67
CA ARG A 38 7.29 2.22 8.60
C ARG A 38 7.78 2.10 7.15
N ARG A 39 6.93 1.63 6.24
CA ARG A 39 7.27 1.54 4.82
C ARG A 39 7.36 2.91 4.17
N LEU A 40 6.43 3.83 4.48
CA LEU A 40 6.48 5.21 4.00
C LEU A 40 7.68 5.99 4.53
N ALA A 41 8.17 5.68 5.73
CA ALA A 41 9.36 6.29 6.30
C ALA A 41 10.68 5.81 5.66
N PHE A 42 10.67 4.72 4.88
CA PHE A 42 11.90 4.10 4.36
C PHE A 42 11.92 3.97 2.84
N LEU A 43 10.83 3.49 2.23
CA LEU A 43 10.80 3.12 0.82
C LEU A 43 10.97 4.31 -0.14
N PRO A 44 10.38 5.49 0.06
CA PRO A 44 10.57 6.62 -0.85
C PRO A 44 12.05 6.98 -1.02
N ASP A 45 12.78 7.12 0.09
CA ASP A 45 14.21 7.42 0.07
C ASP A 45 15.02 6.29 -0.55
N ALA A 46 14.75 5.04 -0.16
CA ALA A 46 15.45 3.86 -0.68
C ALA A 46 15.22 3.63 -2.19
N THR A 47 14.14 4.18 -2.75
CA THR A 47 13.78 4.06 -4.17
C THR A 47 13.97 5.37 -4.95
N CYS A 48 14.45 6.43 -4.29
CA CYS A 48 14.59 7.77 -4.85
C CYS A 48 13.28 8.31 -5.47
N LEU A 49 12.15 8.04 -4.81
CA LEU A 49 10.82 8.48 -5.23
C LEU A 49 10.25 9.54 -4.28
N ASP A 50 9.35 10.37 -4.80
CA ASP A 50 8.63 11.35 -3.99
C ASP A 50 7.70 10.65 -2.98
N ALA A 51 7.84 10.99 -1.70
CA ALA A 51 7.10 10.35 -0.62
C ALA A 51 5.58 10.56 -0.73
N GLN A 52 5.14 11.75 -1.14
CA GLN A 52 3.73 12.05 -1.29
C GLN A 52 3.11 11.27 -2.47
N ARG A 53 3.86 11.13 -3.57
CA ARG A 53 3.47 10.32 -4.73
C ARG A 53 3.37 8.84 -4.37
N VAL A 54 4.33 8.30 -3.61
CA VAL A 54 4.28 6.92 -3.10
C VAL A 54 3.05 6.71 -2.19
N ALA A 55 2.79 7.63 -1.26
CA ALA A 55 1.61 7.55 -0.38
C ALA A 55 0.30 7.62 -1.18
N SER A 56 0.24 8.48 -2.19
CA SER A 56 -0.94 8.62 -3.06
C SER A 56 -1.18 7.33 -3.87
N PHE A 57 -0.13 6.75 -4.44
CA PHE A 57 -0.26 5.48 -5.16
C PHE A 57 -0.53 4.29 -4.24
N ALA A 58 -0.05 4.30 -2.99
CA ALA A 58 -0.43 3.30 -2.02
C ALA A 58 -1.96 3.31 -1.77
N TYR A 59 -2.57 4.49 -1.71
CA TYR A 59 -4.03 4.62 -1.59
C TYR A 59 -4.73 4.05 -2.83
N VAL A 60 -4.25 4.41 -4.03
CA VAL A 60 -4.79 3.86 -5.30
C VAL A 60 -4.66 2.34 -5.36
N ALA A 61 -3.52 1.79 -4.94
CA ALA A 61 -3.28 0.35 -4.92
C ALA A 61 -4.18 -0.37 -3.90
N ALA A 62 -4.44 0.24 -2.75
CA ALA A 62 -5.42 -0.27 -1.78
C ALA A 62 -6.84 -0.27 -2.38
N ALA A 63 -7.25 0.82 -3.02
CA ALA A 63 -8.55 0.92 -3.68
C ALA A 63 -8.73 -0.10 -4.81
N LEU A 64 -7.69 -0.31 -5.62
CA LEU A 64 -7.69 -1.35 -6.65
C LEU A 64 -7.82 -2.75 -6.05
N SER A 65 -7.15 -3.01 -4.92
CA SER A 65 -7.24 -4.28 -4.21
C SER A 65 -8.62 -4.51 -3.61
N VAL A 66 -9.30 -3.46 -3.13
CA VAL A 66 -10.71 -3.55 -2.70
C VAL A 66 -11.60 -3.94 -3.88
N ALA A 67 -11.39 -3.35 -5.06
CA ALA A 67 -12.19 -3.68 -6.25
C ALA A 67 -12.04 -5.16 -6.63
N TRP A 68 -10.80 -5.67 -6.71
CA TRP A 68 -10.54 -7.08 -6.99
C TRP A 68 -11.07 -8.00 -5.90
N ALA A 69 -10.82 -7.68 -4.62
CA ALA A 69 -11.30 -8.50 -3.51
C ALA A 69 -12.85 -8.59 -3.49
N ARG A 70 -13.55 -7.52 -3.87
CA ARG A 70 -15.01 -7.56 -4.02
C ARG A 70 -15.46 -8.41 -5.20
N GLU A 71 -14.79 -8.29 -6.35
CA GLU A 71 -15.06 -9.11 -7.52
C GLU A 71 -14.88 -10.61 -7.21
N ASP A 72 -13.78 -10.94 -6.54
CA ASP A 72 -13.39 -12.32 -6.21
C ASP A 72 -14.05 -12.87 -4.94
N HIS A 73 -14.85 -12.06 -4.23
CA HIS A 73 -15.45 -12.41 -2.94
C HIS A 73 -14.40 -12.81 -1.88
N ASP A 74 -13.24 -12.16 -1.94
CA ASP A 74 -12.09 -12.41 -1.07
C ASP A 74 -12.36 -11.83 0.34
N PRO A 75 -12.25 -12.63 1.41
CA PRO A 75 -12.40 -12.15 2.78
C PRO A 75 -11.38 -11.07 3.18
N ALA A 76 -10.25 -10.93 2.47
CA ALA A 76 -9.26 -9.89 2.72
C ALA A 76 -9.72 -8.46 2.34
N VAL A 77 -10.93 -8.31 1.78
CA VAL A 77 -11.50 -6.99 1.43
C VAL A 77 -11.45 -5.98 2.58
N ASP A 78 -11.65 -6.45 3.82
CA ASP A 78 -11.65 -5.58 5.01
C ASP A 78 -10.26 -5.02 5.33
N GLU A 79 -9.20 -5.81 5.10
CA GLU A 79 -7.82 -5.37 5.29
C GLU A 79 -7.44 -4.29 4.26
N PHE A 80 -7.88 -4.44 3.00
CA PHE A 80 -7.66 -3.43 1.97
C PHE A 80 -8.45 -2.14 2.23
N LEU A 81 -9.67 -2.25 2.75
CA LEU A 81 -10.46 -1.09 3.22
C LEU A 81 -9.76 -0.40 4.39
N GLU A 82 -9.15 -1.14 5.31
CA GLU A 82 -8.36 -0.56 6.40
C GLU A 82 -7.13 0.19 5.87
N SER A 83 -6.38 -0.39 4.92
CA SER A 83 -5.26 0.28 4.25
C SER A 83 -5.68 1.61 3.64
N MET A 84 -6.82 1.66 2.94
CA MET A 84 -7.38 2.91 2.39
C MET A 84 -7.61 3.95 3.47
N ARG A 85 -8.25 3.58 4.60
CA ARG A 85 -8.54 4.52 5.71
C ARG A 85 -7.27 5.04 6.37
N VAL A 86 -6.25 4.21 6.56
CA VAL A 86 -4.97 4.64 7.11
C VAL A 86 -4.31 5.66 6.18
N LEU A 87 -4.25 5.36 4.90
CA LEU A 87 -3.61 6.21 3.89
C LEU A 87 -4.37 7.52 3.65
N GLU A 88 -5.69 7.48 3.64
CA GLU A 88 -6.55 8.68 3.52
C GLU A 88 -6.28 9.66 4.66
N ARG A 89 -6.25 9.17 5.92
CA ARG A 89 -5.90 10.00 7.08
C ARG A 89 -4.51 10.61 6.93
N ARG A 90 -3.53 9.83 6.50
CA ARG A 90 -2.15 10.28 6.32
C ARG A 90 -2.01 11.36 5.24
N LEU A 91 -2.73 11.23 4.13
CA LEU A 91 -2.74 12.21 3.04
C LEU A 91 -3.46 13.50 3.46
N SER A 92 -4.55 13.37 4.23
CA SER A 92 -5.33 14.51 4.74
C SER A 92 -4.57 15.35 5.77
N LEU A 93 -3.67 14.73 6.55
CA LEU A 93 -2.82 15.41 7.53
C LEU A 93 -1.57 16.09 6.92
N GLY A 94 -1.18 15.71 5.70
CA GLY A 94 -0.03 16.28 5.00
C GLY A 94 -0.37 17.36 3.98
N SER A 95 -1.64 17.74 3.88
CA SER A 95 -2.17 18.76 2.95
C SER A 95 -2.25 20.14 3.59
#